data_AF-A0A818Y143-F1
#
_entry.id   AF-A0A818Y143-F1
#
_cell.length_a   1.000
_cell.length_b   1.000
_cell.length_c   1.000
_cell.angle_alpha   90.00
_cell.angle_beta   90.00
_cell.angle_gamma   90.00
#
_symmetry.space_group_name_H-M   'P 1'
#
loop_
_entity.id
_entity.type
_entity.pdbx_description
1 polymer ?
#
loop_
_entity_poly.entity_id
_entity_poly.type
_entity_poly.pdbx_seq_one_letter_code
_entity_poly.pdbx_strand_id
1 'polypeptide(L)'
;VQSDRSGRTEIRGRNEYTSGRHKLRFRIEQFDPSGWISVGIISKTEPMGELSYESPFSYGWSNKDQVWIAGQWRRQQTIQILQNETIELLIDCNKAKIELKNERLERTKELSIDLTKCPFPWQFYVNLYTSNTQVRILPSSN
;
A
#
# COMPACT_ATOMS: atom_id res chain seq x y z
N VAL A 1 -14.03 -2.76 -31.31
CA VAL A 1 -13.26 -3.38 -30.21
C VAL A 1 -13.34 -2.43 -29.04
N GLN A 2 -14.16 -2.76 -28.05
CA GLN A 2 -14.38 -1.95 -26.85
C GLN A 2 -13.07 -1.93 -26.06
N SER A 3 -12.49 -0.75 -25.82
CA SER A 3 -11.27 -0.61 -25.03
C SER A 3 -11.58 -0.95 -23.57
N ASP A 4 -11.14 -2.12 -23.13
CA ASP A 4 -11.18 -2.53 -21.74
C ASP A 4 -10.31 -1.55 -20.92
N ARG A 5 -10.97 -0.70 -20.14
CA ARG A 5 -10.42 0.58 -19.63
C ARG A 5 -10.14 0.59 -18.13
N SER A 6 -10.10 -0.54 -17.45
CA SER A 6 -9.64 -0.56 -16.05
C SER A 6 -8.69 -1.71 -15.75
N GLY A 7 -7.43 -1.60 -16.18
CA GLY A 7 -6.33 -2.42 -15.64
C GLY A 7 -6.05 -2.20 -14.14
N ARG A 8 -6.97 -1.56 -13.41
CA ARG A 8 -6.89 -1.28 -11.97
C ARG A 8 -7.39 -2.49 -11.21
N THR A 9 -6.55 -3.03 -10.34
CA THR A 9 -6.94 -4.10 -9.43
C THR A 9 -6.55 -3.72 -8.03
N GLU A 10 -7.55 -3.71 -7.14
CA GLU A 10 -7.33 -3.65 -5.70
C GLU A 10 -7.20 -5.07 -5.13
N ILE A 11 -6.18 -5.27 -4.31
CA ILE A 11 -5.95 -6.48 -3.54
C ILE A 11 -5.93 -6.08 -2.07
N ARG A 12 -6.68 -6.79 -1.21
CA ARG A 12 -6.64 -6.59 0.24
C ARG A 12 -6.13 -7.82 0.98
N GLY A 13 -5.47 -7.58 2.09
CA GLY A 13 -5.20 -8.60 3.09
C GLY A 13 -6.46 -9.18 3.70
N ARG A 14 -6.42 -10.45 4.10
CA ARG A 14 -7.51 -11.08 4.86
C ARG A 14 -7.48 -10.69 6.34
N ASN A 15 -6.31 -10.34 6.87
CA ASN A 15 -6.16 -9.96 8.27
C ASN A 15 -6.74 -8.57 8.54
N GLU A 16 -7.23 -8.40 9.76
CA GLU A 16 -7.78 -7.17 10.29
C GLU A 16 -6.91 -6.71 11.47
N TYR A 17 -6.37 -5.51 11.37
CA TYR A 17 -5.42 -4.98 12.33
C TYR A 17 -6.12 -3.93 13.20
N THR A 18 -6.34 -4.25 14.48
CA THR A 18 -6.98 -3.37 15.47
C THR A 18 -6.05 -2.96 16.60
N SER A 19 -4.96 -3.70 16.81
CA SER A 19 -4.02 -3.50 17.92
C SER A 19 -2.67 -4.12 17.58
N GLY A 20 -1.62 -3.73 18.30
CA GLY A 20 -0.28 -4.30 18.13
C GLY A 20 0.48 -3.74 16.94
N ARG A 21 1.57 -4.43 16.61
CA ARG A 21 2.52 -4.06 15.55
C ARG A 21 2.68 -5.24 14.60
N HIS A 22 2.39 -5.02 13.32
CA HIS A 22 2.34 -6.06 12.30
C HIS A 22 3.29 -5.73 11.17
N LYS A 23 4.04 -6.72 10.70
CA LYS A 23 4.99 -6.56 9.60
C LYS A 23 4.56 -7.44 8.43
N LEU A 24 4.45 -6.83 7.26
CA LEU A 24 4.20 -7.48 5.99
C LEU A 24 5.40 -7.24 5.08
N ARG A 25 5.83 -8.28 4.39
CA ARG A 25 6.97 -8.22 3.45
C ARG A 25 6.47 -8.59 2.07
N PHE A 26 6.87 -7.83 1.06
CA PHE A 26 6.44 -8.05 -0.32
C PHE A 26 7.65 -7.99 -1.24
N ARG A 27 7.72 -8.91 -2.19
CA ARG A 27 8.66 -8.85 -3.31
C ARG A 27 7.94 -8.41 -4.57
N ILE A 28 8.46 -7.39 -5.23
CA ILE A 28 8.00 -6.98 -6.55
C ILE A 28 8.72 -7.86 -7.57
N GLU A 29 8.05 -8.85 -8.14
CA GLU A 29 8.72 -9.86 -8.98
C GLU A 29 8.78 -9.43 -10.45
N GLN A 30 7.68 -8.84 -10.91
CA GLN A 30 7.55 -8.30 -12.25
C GLN A 30 6.81 -6.97 -12.17
N PHE A 31 7.40 -5.93 -12.77
CA PHE A 31 6.83 -4.59 -12.72
C PHE A 31 7.32 -3.76 -13.89
N ASP A 32 6.39 -3.17 -14.66
CA ASP A 32 6.73 -2.17 -15.66
C ASP A 32 7.10 -0.85 -14.95
N PRO A 33 8.32 -0.31 -15.10
CA PRO A 33 8.71 0.96 -14.46
C PRO A 33 7.80 2.15 -14.81
N SER A 34 7.14 2.11 -15.97
CA SER A 34 6.16 3.11 -16.39
C SER A 34 4.82 2.94 -15.65
N GLY A 35 4.53 1.74 -15.15
CA GLY A 35 3.33 1.37 -14.41
C GLY A 35 3.18 2.01 -13.04
N TRP A 36 2.03 1.74 -12.42
CA TRP A 36 1.66 2.31 -11.13
C TRP A 36 1.28 1.20 -10.14
N ILE A 37 1.87 1.28 -8.96
CA ILE A 37 1.57 0.47 -7.79
C ILE A 37 1.40 1.39 -6.59
N SER A 38 0.38 1.13 -5.77
CA SER A 38 0.19 1.75 -4.46
C SER A 38 0.10 0.69 -3.38
N VAL A 39 0.70 0.96 -2.22
CA VAL A 39 0.72 0.09 -1.05
C VAL A 39 0.38 0.91 0.19
N GLY A 40 -0.44 0.36 1.07
CA GLY A 40 -0.69 0.96 2.38
C GLY A 40 -1.80 0.25 3.16
N ILE A 41 -2.65 1.03 3.81
CA ILE A 41 -3.80 0.53 4.57
C ILE A 41 -5.11 1.22 4.17
N ILE A 42 -6.21 0.56 4.49
CA ILE A 42 -7.56 1.07 4.34
C ILE A 42 -8.44 0.56 5.49
N SER A 43 -9.43 1.34 5.91
CA SER A 43 -10.44 0.85 6.87
C SER A 43 -11.20 -0.34 6.27
N LYS A 44 -11.42 -1.38 7.08
CA LYS A 44 -12.17 -2.58 6.71
C LYS A 44 -13.61 -2.27 6.27
N THR A 45 -14.20 -1.21 6.81
CA THR A 45 -15.58 -0.80 6.51
C THR A 45 -15.74 -0.26 5.10
N GLU A 46 -14.65 0.12 4.44
CA GLU A 46 -14.69 0.65 3.09
C GLU A 46 -14.93 -0.48 2.07
N PRO A 47 -15.87 -0.35 1.12
CA PRO A 47 -16.03 -1.34 0.05
C PRO A 47 -14.77 -1.43 -0.82
N MET A 48 -14.56 -2.59 -1.45
CA MET A 48 -13.51 -2.71 -2.45
C MET A 48 -13.88 -1.94 -3.72
N GLY A 49 -12.89 -1.33 -4.37
CA GLY A 49 -13.07 -0.53 -5.57
C GLY A 49 -11.76 -0.18 -6.26
N GLU A 50 -11.83 0.04 -7.57
CA GLU A 50 -10.67 0.35 -8.42
C GLU A 50 -9.90 1.63 -8.03
N LEU A 51 -10.54 2.51 -7.25
CA LEU A 51 -10.03 3.79 -6.77
C LEU A 51 -9.93 3.85 -5.25
N SER A 52 -9.74 2.70 -4.58
CA SER A 52 -9.64 2.60 -3.12
C SER A 52 -8.59 3.53 -2.51
N TYR A 53 -7.54 3.88 -3.26
CA TYR A 53 -6.50 4.83 -2.83
C TYR A 53 -6.97 6.30 -2.77
N GLU A 54 -8.10 6.63 -3.40
CA GLU A 54 -8.76 7.94 -3.30
C GLU A 54 -9.79 7.99 -2.15
N SER A 55 -10.02 6.86 -1.49
CA SER A 55 -10.95 6.79 -0.37
C SER A 55 -10.44 7.61 0.82
N PRO A 56 -11.30 8.40 1.50
CA PRO A 56 -10.92 9.12 2.71
C PRO A 56 -10.48 8.18 3.86
N PHE A 57 -10.79 6.89 3.73
CA PHE A 57 -10.41 5.83 4.66
C PHE A 57 -9.10 5.13 4.29
N SER A 58 -8.31 5.68 3.35
CA SER A 58 -7.08 5.05 2.84
C SER A 58 -5.83 5.91 3.04
N TYR A 59 -4.70 5.22 3.29
CA TYR A 59 -3.38 5.83 3.48
C TYR A 59 -2.31 4.96 2.82
N GLY A 60 -1.31 5.57 2.19
CA GLY A 60 -0.22 4.81 1.60
C GLY A 60 0.70 5.60 0.69
N TRP A 61 1.47 4.86 -0.10
CA TRP A 61 2.46 5.40 -1.02
C TRP A 61 2.33 4.73 -2.38
N SER A 62 2.61 5.47 -3.44
CA SER A 62 2.84 4.90 -4.77
C SER A 62 4.31 4.94 -5.17
N ASN A 63 4.66 4.17 -6.20
CA ASN A 63 5.98 4.20 -6.83
C ASN A 63 6.25 5.46 -7.69
N LYS A 64 5.34 6.44 -7.70
CA LYS A 64 5.41 7.67 -8.52
C LYS A 64 5.57 8.94 -7.68
N ASP A 65 6.23 8.83 -6.52
CA ASP A 65 6.40 9.96 -5.60
C ASP A 65 5.07 10.58 -5.15
N GLN A 66 4.07 9.74 -4.92
CA GLN A 66 2.77 10.13 -4.38
C GLN A 66 2.57 9.50 -3.01
N VAL A 67 2.18 10.34 -2.07
CA VAL A 67 1.71 9.93 -0.75
C VAL A 67 0.21 10.17 -0.72
N TRP A 68 -0.57 9.14 -0.39
CA TRP A 68 -2.02 9.21 -0.22
C TRP A 68 -2.34 9.32 1.26
N ILE A 69 -3.00 10.41 1.66
CA ILE A 69 -3.35 10.72 3.05
C ILE A 69 -4.86 10.98 3.09
N ALA A 70 -5.62 10.06 3.66
CA ALA A 70 -7.09 10.10 3.63
C ALA A 70 -7.61 10.37 2.22
N GLY A 71 -7.17 9.56 1.24
CA GLY A 71 -7.61 9.65 -0.15
C GLY A 71 -7.06 10.83 -0.96
N GLN A 72 -6.36 11.76 -0.32
CA GLN A 72 -5.78 12.92 -0.99
C GLN A 72 -4.30 12.67 -1.28
N TRP A 73 -3.90 12.75 -2.55
CA TRP A 73 -2.50 12.61 -2.89
C TRP A 73 -1.73 13.92 -2.75
N ARG A 74 -0.46 13.80 -2.38
CA ARG A 74 0.53 14.87 -2.42
C ARG A 74 1.78 14.37 -3.10
N ARG A 75 2.43 15.25 -3.88
CA ARG A 75 3.75 14.95 -4.42
C ARG A 75 4.78 15.00 -3.30
N GLN A 76 5.40 13.87 -3.00
CA GLN A 76 6.43 13.77 -1.99
C GLN A 76 7.34 12.60 -2.34
N GLN A 77 8.64 12.78 -2.15
CA GLN A 77 9.61 11.71 -2.43
C GLN A 77 9.28 10.47 -1.60
N THR A 78 8.96 9.39 -2.29
CA THR A 78 8.61 8.10 -1.72
C THR A 78 9.84 7.19 -1.62
N ILE A 79 9.68 5.99 -1.06
CA ILE A 79 10.67 4.95 -1.31
C ILE A 79 10.52 4.48 -2.76
N GLN A 80 11.64 4.14 -3.40
CA GLN A 80 11.57 3.48 -4.69
C GLN A 80 10.99 2.08 -4.49
N ILE A 81 10.00 1.73 -5.33
CA ILE A 81 9.42 0.41 -5.43
C ILE A 81 9.83 -0.10 -6.82
N LEU A 82 10.92 -0.88 -6.88
CA LEU A 82 11.46 -1.40 -8.13
C LEU A 82 11.27 -2.90 -8.23
N GLN A 83 11.32 -3.41 -9.46
CA GLN A 83 11.36 -4.84 -9.71
C GLN A 83 12.56 -5.49 -8.99
N ASN A 84 12.35 -6.69 -8.48
CA ASN A 84 13.25 -7.50 -7.66
C ASN A 84 13.58 -6.93 -6.27
N GLU A 85 12.93 -5.84 -5.86
CA GLU A 85 13.09 -5.33 -4.49
C GLU A 85 12.09 -5.95 -3.53
N THR A 86 12.52 -6.02 -2.26
CA THR A 86 11.65 -6.34 -1.14
C THR A 86 11.31 -5.06 -0.39
N ILE A 87 10.02 -4.84 -0.19
CA ILE A 87 9.48 -3.75 0.62
C ILE A 87 8.82 -4.33 1.87
N GLU A 88 9.01 -3.67 3.01
CA GLU A 88 8.31 -3.98 4.26
C GLU A 88 7.25 -2.90 4.52
N LEU A 89 6.00 -3.31 4.74
CA LEU A 89 4.96 -2.46 5.33
C LEU A 89 4.82 -2.85 6.80
N LEU A 90 5.08 -1.90 7.67
CA LEU A 90 4.83 -2.01 9.10
C LEU A 90 3.54 -1.27 9.43
N ILE A 91 2.64 -1.94 10.15
CA ILE A 91 1.39 -1.38 10.65
C ILE A 91 1.48 -1.35 12.17
N ASP A 92 1.52 -0.16 12.77
CA ASP A 92 1.57 0.03 14.22
C ASP A 92 0.24 0.65 14.68
N CYS A 93 -0.70 -0.23 15.05
CA CYS A 93 -2.02 0.18 15.51
C CYS A 93 -1.94 0.91 16.85
N ASN A 94 -0.96 0.57 17.69
CA ASN A 94 -0.79 1.20 19.00
C ASN A 94 -0.39 2.68 18.88
N LYS A 95 0.37 3.01 17.83
CA LYS A 95 0.81 4.39 17.54
C LYS A 95 0.02 5.05 16.42
N ALA A 96 -1.04 4.41 15.93
CA ALA A 96 -1.83 4.85 14.78
C ALA A 96 -0.95 5.30 13.61
N LYS A 97 -0.01 4.45 13.16
CA LYS A 97 0.90 4.80 12.06
C LYS A 97 1.23 3.60 11.17
N ILE A 98 1.71 3.89 9.97
CA ILE A 98 2.31 2.90 9.08
C ILE A 98 3.71 3.35 8.66
N GLU A 99 4.60 2.40 8.41
CA GLU A 99 5.94 2.65 7.87
C GLU A 99 6.16 1.77 6.63
N LEU A 100 6.78 2.34 5.59
CA LEU A 100 7.17 1.62 4.39
C LEU A 100 8.68 1.69 4.24
N LYS A 101 9.33 0.53 4.24
CA LYS A 101 10.79 0.39 4.15
C LYS A 101 11.19 -0.34 2.87
N ASN A 102 12.19 0.19 2.17
CA ASN A 102 12.91 -0.56 1.14
C ASN A 102 14.08 -1.29 1.82
N GLU A 103 14.12 -2.62 1.76
CA GLU A 103 15.17 -3.39 2.46
C GLU A 103 16.56 -3.13 1.92
N ARG A 104 16.71 -2.94 0.59
CA ARG A 104 18.01 -2.75 -0.06
C ARG A 104 18.61 -1.38 0.23
N LEU A 105 17.77 -0.33 0.22
CA LEU A 105 18.22 1.05 0.43
C LEU A 105 18.21 1.47 1.90
N GLU A 106 17.64 0.63 2.78
CA GLU A 106 17.40 0.91 4.20
C GLU A 106 16.63 2.23 4.46
N ARG A 107 15.91 2.72 3.45
CA ARG A 107 15.10 3.93 3.56
C ARG A 107 13.72 3.58 4.07
N THR A 108 13.28 4.33 5.07
CA THR A 108 11.95 4.20 5.67
C THR A 108 11.18 5.51 5.50
N LYS A 109 9.89 5.40 5.17
CA LYS A 109 8.93 6.51 5.21
C LYS A 109 7.81 6.15 6.17
N GLU A 110 7.28 7.15 6.86
CA GLU A 110 6.23 6.97 7.88
C GLU A 110 5.02 7.85 7.53
N LEU A 111 3.83 7.35 7.86
CA LEU A 111 2.59 8.12 7.89
C LEU A 111 1.87 7.90 9.22
N SER A 112 1.57 9.00 9.91
CA SER A 112 0.60 9.00 11.00
C SER A 112 -0.82 8.95 10.42
N ILE A 113 -1.68 8.17 11.05
CA ILE A 113 -3.05 7.92 10.61
C ILE A 113 -4.01 8.67 11.52
N ASP A 114 -4.91 9.43 10.90
CA ASP A 114 -6.01 10.08 11.60
C ASP A 114 -7.13 9.04 11.78
N LEU A 115 -7.29 8.52 12.99
CA LEU A 115 -8.30 7.49 13.30
C LEU A 115 -9.74 7.99 13.13
N THR A 116 -9.97 9.30 13.08
CA THR A 116 -11.29 9.85 12.74
C THR A 116 -11.64 9.67 11.27
N LYS A 117 -10.62 9.54 10.41
CA LYS A 117 -10.76 9.34 8.96
C LYS A 117 -10.57 7.90 8.53
N CYS A 118 -9.64 7.18 9.14
CA CYS A 118 -9.39 5.76 8.85
C CYS A 118 -9.44 4.97 10.17
N PRO A 119 -10.64 4.63 10.65
CA PRO A 119 -10.81 3.88 11.90
C PRO A 119 -10.35 2.42 11.74
N PHE A 120 -10.12 1.76 12.87
CA PHE A 120 -9.92 0.32 12.91
C PHE A 120 -11.21 -0.45 12.57
N PRO A 121 -11.12 -1.72 12.13
CA PRO A 121 -9.90 -2.43 11.76
C PRO A 121 -9.31 -1.94 10.45
N TRP A 122 -7.98 -1.97 10.35
CA TRP A 122 -7.30 -1.75 9.08
C TRP A 122 -7.08 -3.07 8.34
N GLN A 123 -7.14 -3.01 7.02
CA GLN A 123 -6.59 -4.03 6.14
C GLN A 123 -5.42 -3.43 5.37
N PHE A 124 -4.39 -4.22 5.09
CA PHE A 124 -3.42 -3.79 4.08
C PHE A 124 -4.07 -3.87 2.70
N TYR A 125 -3.67 -2.99 1.79
CA TYR A 125 -4.10 -3.04 0.41
C TYR A 125 -2.94 -2.75 -0.55
N VAL A 126 -3.05 -3.30 -1.74
CA VAL A 126 -2.18 -3.06 -2.89
C VAL A 126 -3.06 -2.76 -4.09
N ASN A 127 -2.82 -1.63 -4.75
CA ASN A 127 -3.44 -1.36 -6.05
C ASN A 127 -2.40 -1.50 -7.15
N LEU A 128 -2.77 -2.21 -8.22
CA LEU A 128 -1.96 -2.44 -9.40
C LEU A 128 -2.66 -1.84 -10.62
N TYR A 129 -1.93 -1.16 -11.50
CA TYR A 129 -2.51 -0.57 -12.71
C TYR A 129 -2.06 -1.22 -14.02
N THR A 130 -0.90 -1.86 -14.03
CA THR A 130 -0.31 -2.45 -15.23
C THR A 130 -0.51 -3.96 -15.24
N SER A 131 -0.88 -4.47 -16.42
CA SER A 131 -0.92 -5.90 -16.68
C SER A 131 0.45 -6.55 -16.40
N ASN A 132 0.44 -7.83 -16.04
CA ASN A 132 1.64 -8.60 -15.70
C ASN A 132 2.44 -8.09 -14.50
N THR A 133 1.88 -7.18 -13.69
CA THR A 133 2.50 -6.82 -12.39
C THR A 133 2.35 -8.00 -11.44
N GLN A 134 3.48 -8.47 -10.88
CA GLN A 134 3.51 -9.59 -9.95
C GLN A 134 4.11 -9.15 -8.63
N VAL A 135 3.35 -9.34 -7.56
CA VAL A 135 3.77 -9.07 -6.19
C VAL A 135 3.58 -10.34 -5.38
N ARG A 136 4.65 -10.77 -4.70
CA ARG A 136 4.63 -11.93 -3.81
C ARG A 136 4.67 -11.47 -2.36
N ILE A 137 3.71 -11.91 -1.57
CA ILE A 137 3.78 -11.77 -0.10
C ILE A 137 4.81 -12.78 0.40
N LEU A 138 5.79 -12.30 1.16
CA LEU A 138 6.82 -13.13 1.76
C LEU A 138 6.43 -13.52 3.20
N PRO A 139 6.86 -14.68 3.69
CA PRO A 139 6.72 -15.01 5.10
C PRO A 139 7.48 -13.99 5.96
N SER A 140 6.94 -13.72 7.14
CA SER A 140 7.65 -12.95 8.17
C SER A 140 8.91 -13.72 8.55
N SER A 141 10.09 -13.08 8.46
CA SER A 141 11.32 -13.66 9.00
C SER A 141 11.22 -13.65 10.52
N ASN A 142 11.47 -14.79 11.16
CA ASN A 142 11.71 -14.89 12.61
C ASN A 142 13.01 -14.17 12.99
#